data_AF-A0A392VDM5-F1
#
_entry.id   AF-A0A392VDM5-F1
#
_cell.length_a   1.000
_cell.length_b   1.000
_cell.length_c   1.000
_cell.angle_alpha   90.00
_cell.angle_beta   90.00
_cell.angle_gamma   90.00
#
_symmetry.space_group_name_H-M   'P 1'
#
loop_
_entity.id
_entity.type
_entity.pdbx_description
1 polymer ?
#
loop_
_entity_poly.entity_id
_entity_poly.type
_entity_poly.pdbx_seq_one_letter_code
_entity_poly.pdbx_strand_id
1 'polypeptide(L)' 'DFIIMDFTANEDTPILLGRPFLATGRALIDVEKGDLTMGVNTQEVTFNVLKAMKYPHEEVEDVSLIQS' A
#
# COMPACT_ATOMS: atom_id res chain seq x y z
N ASP A 1 18.71 2.37 -3.93
CA ASP A 1 18.63 3.70 -3.29
C ASP A 1 17.20 4.11 -3.11
N PHE A 2 16.74 4.12 -1.86
CA PHE A 2 15.50 4.78 -1.46
C PHE A 2 15.84 5.70 -0.28
N ILE A 3 15.17 6.85 -0.23
CA ILE A 3 15.38 7.84 0.83
C ILE A 3 14.37 7.53 1.93
N ILE A 4 14.86 7.30 3.15
CA ILE A 4 14.00 7.23 4.34
C ILE A 4 13.78 8.68 4.79
N MET A 5 12.54 9.15 4.71
CA MET A 5 12.14 10.47 5.19
C MET A 5 11.59 10.34 6.61
N ASP A 6 12.14 11.09 7.55
CA ASP A 6 11.61 11.18 8.91
C ASP A 6 10.48 12.22 8.92
N PHE A 7 9.24 11.75 8.86
CA PHE A 7 8.05 12.58 8.95
C PHE A 7 7.07 11.96 9.95
N THR A 8 6.37 12.81 10.71
CA THR A 8 5.26 12.37 11.55
C THR A 8 4.10 11.96 10.66
N ALA A 9 3.96 10.67 10.40
CA ALA A 9 2.82 10.13 9.68
C ALA A 9 1.55 10.30 10.53
N ASN A 10 0.57 11.04 10.01
CA ASN A 10 -0.82 10.98 10.47
C ASN A 10 -1.67 10.27 9.40
N GLU A 11 -2.94 10.01 9.71
CA GLU A 11 -3.86 9.30 8.79
C GLU A 11 -4.07 10.06 7.47
N ASP A 12 -3.95 11.39 7.49
CA ASP A 12 -4.06 12.24 6.30
C ASP A 12 -2.77 12.32 5.47
N THR A 13 -1.66 11.76 5.96
CA THR A 13 -0.37 11.86 5.27
C THR A 13 -0.29 10.80 4.17
N PRO A 14 -0.26 11.20 2.88
CA PRO A 14 -0.23 10.24 1.80
C PRO A 14 1.09 9.46 1.79
N ILE A 15 0.98 8.13 1.68
CA ILE A 15 2.16 7.25 1.52
C ILE A 15 2.67 7.36 0.08
N LEU A 16 3.92 7.79 -0.07
CA LEU A 16 4.57 7.84 -1.39
C LEU A 16 5.37 6.56 -1.65
N LEU A 17 4.79 5.66 -2.46
CA LEU A 17 5.48 4.45 -2.92
C LEU A 17 6.35 4.76 -4.14
N GLY A 18 7.66 4.85 -3.92
CA GLY A 18 8.62 5.05 -5.01
C GLY A 18 8.77 3.82 -5.90
N ARG A 19 9.27 4.03 -7.13
CA ARG A 19 9.58 2.94 -8.09
C ARG A 19 10.45 1.81 -7.51
N PRO A 20 11.49 2.06 -6.69
CA PRO A 20 12.26 0.98 -6.08
C PRO A 20 11.40 0.06 -5.20
N PHE A 21 10.49 0.62 -4.40
CA PHE A 21 9.60 -0.16 -3.54
C PHE A 21 8.60 -0.98 -4.35
N LEU A 22 7.97 -0.35 -5.35
CA LEU A 22 7.08 -1.03 -6.30
C LEU A 22 7.80 -2.17 -7.03
N ALA A 23 9.06 -1.97 -7.42
CA ALA A 23 9.85 -3.01 -8.07
C ALA A 23 10.15 -4.20 -7.14
N THR A 24 10.46 -3.95 -5.85
CA THR A 24 10.66 -5.01 -4.85
C THR A 24 9.43 -5.90 -4.73
N GLY A 25 8.24 -5.30 -4.66
CA GLY A 25 6.98 -6.02 -4.61
C GLY A 25 6.46 -6.51 -5.96
N ARG A 26 7.25 -6.43 -7.05
CA ARG A 26 6.82 -6.79 -8.43
C ARG A 26 5.45 -6.20 -8.78
N ALA A 27 5.24 -4.93 -8.43
CA ALA A 27 3.93 -4.31 -8.47
C ALA A 27 3.38 -4.24 -9.91
N LEU A 28 2.09 -4.55 -10.05
CA LEU A 28 1.30 -4.36 -11.26
C LEU A 28 0.22 -3.33 -10.97
N ILE A 29 0.11 -2.34 -11.86
CA ILE A 29 -0.84 -1.22 -11.72
C ILE A 29 -1.78 -1.25 -12.91
N ASP A 30 -3.05 -1.60 -12.65
CA ASP A 30 -4.14 -1.41 -13.60
C ASP A 30 -4.76 -0.04 -13.34
N VAL A 31 -4.38 0.93 -14.15
CA VAL A 31 -4.82 2.33 -14.00
C VAL A 31 -6.30 2.49 -14.32
N GLU A 32 -6.85 1.70 -15.25
CA GLU A 32 -8.25 1.79 -15.65
C GLU A 32 -9.17 1.31 -14.54
N LYS A 33 -8.84 0.17 -13.91
CA LYS A 33 -9.60 -0.38 -12.78
C LYS A 33 -9.26 0.28 -11.44
N GLY A 34 -8.10 0.93 -11.36
CA GLY A 34 -7.55 1.47 -10.12
C GLY A 34 -7.11 0.37 -9.16
N ASP A 35 -6.52 -0.71 -9.69
CA ASP A 35 -6.01 -1.82 -8.90
C ASP A 35 -4.48 -1.80 -8.83
N LEU A 36 -3.95 -2.02 -7.64
CA LEU A 36 -2.52 -2.23 -7.36
C LEU A 36 -2.34 -3.64 -6.83
N THR A 37 -1.67 -4.50 -7.61
CA THR A 37 -1.27 -5.84 -7.18
C THR A 37 0.20 -5.83 -6.78
N MET A 38 0.54 -6.42 -5.64
CA MET A 38 1.91 -6.55 -5.14
C MET A 38 2.19 -7.98 -4.68
N GLY A 39 3.37 -8.48 -5.00
CA GLY A 39 3.92 -9.72 -4.47
C GLY A 39 4.44 -9.54 -3.04
N VAL A 40 4.00 -10.40 -2.14
CA VAL A 40 4.48 -10.53 -0.77
C VAL A 40 4.82 -12.00 -0.54
N ASN A 41 6.09 -12.30 -0.28
CA ASN A 41 6.60 -13.68 -0.25
C ASN A 41 6.32 -14.42 -1.57
N THR A 42 5.53 -15.49 -1.51
CA THR A 42 5.08 -16.28 -2.67
C THR A 42 3.62 -15.99 -3.06
N GLN A 43 3.00 -14.98 -2.45
CA GLN A 43 1.61 -14.62 -2.67
C GLN A 43 1.50 -13.27 -3.37
N GLU A 44 0.36 -13.01 -3.98
CA GLU A 44 -0.01 -11.73 -4.56
C GLU A 44 -1.20 -11.15 -3.79
N VAL A 45 -1.15 -9.85 -3.53
CA VAL A 45 -2.21 -9.10 -2.86
C VAL A 45 -2.63 -7.95 -3.76
N THR A 46 -3.93 -7.78 -3.96
CA THR A 46 -4.50 -6.72 -4.81
C THR A 46 -5.31 -5.74 -3.97
N PHE A 47 -5.00 -4.46 -4.12
CA PHE A 47 -5.69 -3.34 -3.48
C PHE A 47 -6.40 -2.50 -4.53
N ASN A 48 -7.65 -2.13 -4.27
CA ASN A 48 -8.31 -1.12 -5.08
C ASN A 48 -7.99 0.27 -4.51
N VAL A 49 -7.14 1.03 -5.20
CA VAL A 49 -6.63 2.32 -4.70
C VAL A 49 -7.72 3.39 -4.65
N LEU A 50 -8.74 3.28 -5.52
CA LEU A 50 -9.87 4.22 -5.55
C LEU A 50 -10.81 4.05 -4.36
N LYS A 51 -10.95 2.83 -3.84
CA LYS A 51 -11.66 2.56 -2.57
C LYS A 51 -10.82 2.99 -1.37
N ALA A 52 -9.52 2.71 -1.37
CA ALA A 52 -8.62 3.09 -0.28
C ALA A 52 -8.56 4.61 -0.07
N MET A 53 -8.64 5.40 -1.14
CA MET A 53 -8.65 6.87 -1.06
C MET A 53 -9.98 7.48 -0.57
N LYS A 54 -11.05 6.68 -0.38
CA LYS A 54 -12.37 7.18 0.05
C LYS A 54 -12.58 7.24 1.57
N TYR A 55 -11.62 6.78 2.37
CA TYR A 55 -11.77 6.70 3.82
C TYR A 55 -10.82 7.66 4.55
N PRO A 56 -11.33 8.78 5.08
CA PRO A 56 -10.65 9.49 6.16
C PRO A 56 -11.11 9.04 7.55
N HIS A 57 -12.11 8.14 7.72
CA HIS A 57 -12.71 7.89 9.06
C HIS A 57 -13.56 6.59 9.22
N GLU A 58 -13.08 5.42 8.82
CA GLU A 58 -13.61 4.17 9.43
C GLU A 58 -12.47 3.45 10.12
N GLU A 59 -12.60 3.28 11.44
CA GLU A 59 -11.70 2.53 12.30
C GLU A 59 -11.46 1.16 11.65
N VAL A 60 -10.27 0.97 11.09
CA VAL A 60 -9.86 -0.32 10.54
C VAL A 60 -9.78 -1.26 11.74
N GLU A 61 -10.75 -2.17 11.87
CA GLU A 61 -10.60 -3.33 12.74
C GLU A 61 -9.28 -4.01 12.36
N ASP A 62 -8.36 -3.96 13.32
CA ASP A 62 -6.99 -4.41 13.28
C ASP A 62 -6.90 -5.74 12.51
N VAL A 63 -6.32 -5.71 11.30
CA VAL A 63 -6.03 -6.92 10.53
C VAL A 63 -4.85 -7.60 11.21
N SER A 64 -5.14 -8.25 12.33
CA SER A 64 -4.22 -9.08 13.08
C SER A 64 -3.96 -10.37 12.30
N LEU A 65 -3.02 -10.30 11.35
CA LEU A 65 -2.43 -11.45 10.66
C LEU A 65 -0.93 -11.09 10.53
N ILE A 66 0.05 -11.74 11.15
CA ILE A 66 0.22 -13.14 11.58
C ILE A 66 1.29 -13.11 12.70
N GLN A 67 1.08 -13.78 13.85
CA GLN A 67 2.14 -14.04 14.83
C GLN A 67 2.89 -15.34 14.49
N SER A 68 4.22 -15.33 14.68
CA SER A 68 5.19 -16.40 14.35
C SER A 68 4.93 -17.73 15.04
#